data_AF-A0A944ATX3-F1
#
_entry.id   AF-A0A944ATX3-F1
#
_cell.length_a   1.000
_cell.length_b   1.000
_cell.length_c   1.000
_cell.angle_alpha   90.00
_cell.angle_beta   90.00
_cell.angle_gamma   90.00
#
_symmetry.space_group_name_H-M   'P 1'
#
loop_
_entity.id
_entity.type
_entity.pdbx_description
1 polymer ?
#
loop_
_entity_poly.entity_id
_entity_poly.type
_entity_poly.pdbx_seq_one_letter_code
_entity_poly.pdbx_strand_id
1 'polypeptide(L)'
;MKKIIPALFVIVAAVLTVVFFSSRTIKNINTDSAPNQVTADSHSKKTVTEEHNVTIVEENTPTSFLTLKSDETLLSSMGIDLNGDNLDDEILITKKLSSPNLIIVIGIYNMASKMYVRVAEIQTEVSQFRSFSYNGVDVTGEHRTALVYQGFTDNGNSVLQMYFCNGGAENFSLQKIGDFKSDGTIFIEQYNRTDTYESSYSAGKSFPVWVYSSDTSAGASALSQVQTEYDWDPNARKYVQVREIKVTGRNLAAKELAKIQDGTVKTFANYLDGLWYQTANEDRKMRYIYFDYASSEVIFLEDDSQEVYTWLTSTLYKNGIYLSTANISIENLGRRFAVTLTDIDQVRIRAYDDVRMHIGADNLWDGQYKKLTNPKNFSVQEKDTAPIQEIATALENTSMWYTSDGANFAFKGDTYAISTENFNETGVIALAMIDGKSVVQFNPKENMNYLGESYIINFKEIPTTVKLRNGKTKTVYEKDKKTLILQPAVLMAAAVNETSGKVLVLNAETD
;
A
#
# COMPACT_ATOMS: atom_id res chain seq x y z
N MET A 1 -67.16 -7.86 -26.47
CA MET A 1 -65.98 -7.34 -25.76
C MET A 1 -64.71 -7.16 -26.64
N LYS A 2 -64.78 -7.08 -27.98
CA LYS A 2 -63.58 -6.96 -28.85
C LYS A 2 -63.24 -5.53 -29.34
N LYS A 3 -64.06 -4.51 -29.02
CA LYS A 3 -63.82 -3.11 -29.42
C LYS A 3 -63.44 -2.17 -28.26
N ILE A 4 -63.41 -2.67 -27.03
CA ILE A 4 -63.13 -1.86 -25.83
C ILE A 4 -61.62 -1.66 -25.63
N ILE A 5 -60.81 -2.68 -25.94
CA ILE A 5 -59.35 -2.65 -25.79
C ILE A 5 -58.68 -1.60 -26.71
N PRO A 6 -59.00 -1.51 -28.02
CA PRO A 6 -58.39 -0.47 -28.86
C PRO A 6 -58.85 0.95 -28.48
N ALA A 7 -60.10 1.11 -28.00
CA ALA A 7 -60.60 2.41 -27.55
C ALA A 7 -59.88 2.89 -26.27
N LEU A 8 -59.58 1.98 -25.34
CA LEU A 8 -58.81 2.30 -24.13
C LEU A 8 -57.38 2.75 -24.49
N PHE A 9 -56.75 2.13 -25.48
CA PHE A 9 -55.39 2.47 -25.91
C PHE A 9 -55.31 3.88 -26.53
N VAL A 10 -56.33 4.27 -27.30
CA VAL A 10 -56.40 5.63 -27.88
C VAL A 10 -56.62 6.68 -26.79
N ILE A 11 -57.41 6.37 -25.76
CA ILE A 11 -57.63 7.29 -24.63
C ILE A 11 -56.35 7.44 -23.80
N VAL A 12 -55.63 6.34 -23.53
CA VAL A 12 -54.35 6.40 -22.80
C VAL A 12 -53.29 7.19 -23.59
N ALA A 13 -53.22 7.00 -24.91
CA ALA A 13 -52.32 7.78 -25.78
C ALA A 13 -52.68 9.28 -25.83
N ALA A 14 -53.97 9.61 -25.81
CA ALA A 14 -54.44 10.99 -25.73
C ALA A 14 -54.12 11.64 -24.38
N VAL A 15 -54.24 10.90 -23.28
CA VAL A 15 -53.87 11.39 -21.94
C VAL A 15 -52.36 11.61 -21.84
N LEU A 16 -51.56 10.65 -22.33
CA LEU A 16 -50.09 10.77 -22.32
C LEU A 16 -49.60 11.93 -23.19
N THR A 17 -50.24 12.20 -24.33
CA THR A 17 -49.89 13.37 -25.16
C THR A 17 -50.27 14.68 -24.46
N VAL A 18 -51.44 14.77 -23.82
CA VAL A 18 -51.82 15.96 -23.04
C VAL A 18 -50.86 16.21 -21.87
N VAL A 19 -50.43 15.17 -21.15
CA VAL A 19 -49.41 15.28 -20.07
C VAL A 19 -48.04 15.69 -20.62
N PHE A 20 -47.65 15.17 -21.78
CA PHE A 20 -46.38 15.53 -22.42
C PHE A 20 -46.36 16.99 -22.92
N PHE A 21 -47.50 17.50 -23.41
CA PHE A 21 -47.59 18.90 -23.85
C PHE A 21 -47.83 19.87 -22.69
N SER A 22 -48.55 19.48 -21.63
CA SER A 22 -48.71 20.33 -20.43
C SER A 22 -47.39 20.44 -19.65
N SER A 23 -46.59 19.38 -19.57
CA SER A 23 -45.24 19.43 -18.99
C SER A 23 -44.23 20.23 -19.82
N ARG A 24 -44.45 20.38 -21.13
CA ARG A 24 -43.64 21.25 -21.99
C ARG A 24 -44.02 22.73 -21.95
N THR A 25 -45.26 23.06 -21.56
CA THR A 25 -45.76 24.44 -21.55
C THR A 25 -45.52 25.15 -20.21
N ILE A 26 -45.03 24.45 -19.19
CA ILE A 26 -44.47 25.03 -17.96
C ILE A 26 -42.94 25.12 -18.09
N LYS A 27 -42.48 25.86 -19.11
CA LYS A 27 -41.12 26.36 -19.20
C LYS A 27 -41.18 27.81 -19.65
N ASN A 28 -41.61 28.66 -18.73
CA ASN A 28 -41.14 30.05 -18.64
C ASN A 28 -41.52 30.63 -17.27
N ILE A 29 -40.55 31.34 -16.69
CA ILE A 29 -40.53 32.04 -15.40
C ILE A 29 -40.16 31.16 -14.19
N ASN A 30 -38.87 30.85 -14.07
CA ASN A 30 -38.00 31.47 -13.07
C ASN A 30 -36.56 31.10 -13.44
N THR A 31 -35.73 32.11 -13.71
CA THR A 31 -34.28 31.98 -13.62
C THR A 31 -33.95 31.84 -12.14
N ASP A 32 -34.16 30.64 -11.60
CA ASP A 32 -33.49 30.21 -10.37
C ASP A 32 -32.00 30.29 -10.69
N SER A 33 -31.32 31.23 -10.04
CA SER A 33 -29.87 31.39 -10.17
C SER A 33 -29.24 30.08 -9.70
N ALA A 34 -28.57 29.36 -10.60
CA ALA A 34 -27.67 28.30 -10.19
C ALA A 34 -26.67 28.90 -9.18
N PRO A 35 -26.34 28.21 -8.08
CA PRO A 35 -25.34 28.71 -7.14
C PRO A 35 -24.05 29.01 -7.92
N ASN A 36 -23.54 30.24 -7.80
CA ASN A 36 -22.34 30.67 -8.51
C ASN A 36 -21.17 29.80 -8.06
N GLN A 37 -20.64 29.02 -8.99
CA GLN A 37 -19.46 28.21 -8.76
C GLN A 37 -18.23 29.12 -8.74
N VAL A 38 -17.47 29.11 -7.63
CA VAL A 38 -16.23 29.89 -7.48
C VAL A 38 -15.05 28.99 -7.83
N THR A 39 -14.18 29.45 -8.72
CA THR A 39 -12.93 28.76 -9.10
C THR A 39 -11.74 29.50 -8.49
N ALA A 40 -10.71 28.78 -8.00
CA ALA A 40 -9.51 29.41 -7.47
C ALA A 40 -8.66 30.11 -8.57
N ASP A 41 -8.24 31.35 -8.34
CA ASP A 41 -7.35 32.10 -9.23
C ASP A 41 -5.86 31.76 -8.96
N SER A 42 -5.19 31.13 -9.92
CA SER A 42 -3.75 30.85 -9.87
C SER A 42 -2.94 32.14 -10.13
N HIS A 43 -2.51 32.84 -9.08
CA HIS A 43 -1.49 33.89 -9.18
C HIS A 43 -0.16 33.44 -8.55
N SER A 44 0.67 32.75 -9.32
CA SER A 44 2.09 32.56 -8.99
C SER A 44 2.97 33.40 -9.93
N LYS A 45 3.51 34.48 -9.38
CA LYS A 45 4.51 35.33 -10.03
C LYS A 45 5.83 34.54 -10.09
N LYS A 46 6.25 34.14 -11.29
CA LYS A 46 7.54 33.49 -11.55
C LYS A 46 8.68 34.34 -11.01
N THR A 47 9.38 33.84 -9.99
CA THR A 47 10.75 34.24 -9.71
C THR A 47 11.60 33.00 -9.91
N VAL A 48 12.48 33.05 -10.92
CA VAL A 48 13.34 31.94 -11.32
C VAL A 48 14.48 31.82 -10.31
N THR A 49 14.63 30.66 -9.70
CA THR A 49 15.93 30.18 -9.19
C THR A 49 15.97 28.69 -9.50
N GLU A 50 17.02 28.27 -10.19
CA GLU A 50 17.22 26.92 -10.71
C GLU A 50 17.35 25.91 -9.57
N GLU A 51 16.54 24.84 -9.59
CA GLU A 51 16.92 23.46 -9.24
C GLU A 51 15.76 22.48 -9.50
N HIS A 52 16.07 21.43 -10.28
CA HIS A 52 15.30 20.21 -10.60
C HIS A 52 13.83 20.35 -11.05
N ASN A 53 13.62 20.14 -12.36
CA ASN A 53 12.30 20.08 -13.00
C ASN A 53 11.49 18.88 -12.49
N VAL A 54 10.70 19.10 -11.44
CA VAL A 54 9.52 18.27 -11.13
C VAL A 54 8.39 18.75 -12.03
N THR A 55 7.88 17.86 -12.89
CA THR A 55 6.68 18.12 -13.70
C THR A 55 5.54 18.49 -12.75
N ILE A 56 5.07 19.73 -12.85
CA ILE A 56 3.91 20.21 -12.09
C ILE A 56 2.70 19.48 -12.65
N VAL A 57 2.18 18.51 -11.89
CA VAL A 57 0.87 17.90 -12.11
C VAL A 57 -0.17 19.03 -11.98
N GLU A 58 -0.96 19.26 -13.03
CA GLU A 58 -2.09 20.19 -12.98
C GLU A 58 -3.16 19.60 -12.04
N GLU A 59 -3.20 20.07 -10.79
CA GLU A 59 -4.34 19.82 -9.91
C GLU A 59 -5.61 20.43 -10.55
N ASN A 60 -6.67 19.63 -10.69
CA ASN A 60 -8.02 20.13 -10.97
C ASN A 60 -8.33 21.31 -10.04
N THR A 61 -8.55 22.51 -10.61
CA THR A 61 -8.80 23.70 -9.82
C THR A 61 -10.03 23.48 -8.93
N PRO A 62 -9.91 23.53 -7.59
CA PRO A 62 -11.04 23.26 -6.72
C PRO A 62 -12.11 24.31 -6.96
N THR A 63 -13.37 23.86 -7.00
CA THR A 63 -14.53 24.73 -7.16
C THR A 63 -15.46 24.62 -5.97
N SER A 64 -16.19 25.69 -5.66
CA SER A 64 -17.11 25.71 -4.52
C SER A 64 -18.43 26.41 -4.80
N PHE A 65 -19.51 25.93 -4.16
CA PHE A 65 -20.82 26.59 -4.14
C PHE A 65 -21.00 27.52 -2.94
N LEU A 66 -20.25 27.30 -1.87
CA LEU A 66 -20.12 28.21 -0.75
C LEU A 66 -19.25 29.43 -1.12
N THR A 67 -19.71 30.60 -0.69
CA THR A 67 -18.93 31.83 -0.87
C THR A 67 -17.75 31.86 0.11
N LEU A 68 -16.53 31.98 -0.43
CA LEU A 68 -15.31 32.20 0.36
C LEU A 68 -15.31 33.60 0.97
N LYS A 69 -14.80 33.74 2.20
CA LYS A 69 -14.51 35.07 2.76
C LYS A 69 -13.29 35.68 2.05
N SER A 70 -13.17 36.99 2.11
CA SER A 70 -12.09 37.74 1.44
C SER A 70 -10.68 37.38 1.92
N ASP A 71 -10.55 36.80 3.12
CA ASP A 71 -9.28 36.38 3.72
C ASP A 71 -9.01 34.87 3.57
N GLU A 72 -9.89 34.13 2.86
CA GLU A 72 -9.82 32.68 2.68
C GLU A 72 -9.32 32.31 1.27
N THR A 73 -8.35 31.40 1.20
CA THR A 73 -7.94 30.74 -0.04
C THR A 73 -8.47 29.30 -0.03
N LEU A 74 -9.22 28.91 -1.07
CA LEU A 74 -9.70 27.55 -1.24
C LEU A 74 -8.56 26.63 -1.68
N LEU A 75 -8.40 25.52 -0.97
CA LEU A 75 -7.41 24.49 -1.26
C LEU A 75 -8.08 23.20 -1.75
N SER A 76 -9.24 22.85 -1.19
CA SER A 76 -9.99 21.65 -1.59
C SER A 76 -11.47 21.78 -1.24
N SER A 77 -12.32 21.06 -1.98
CA SER A 77 -13.74 20.93 -1.70
C SER A 77 -14.19 19.47 -1.86
N MET A 78 -15.20 19.06 -1.09
CA MET A 78 -15.78 17.72 -1.16
C MET A 78 -17.26 17.77 -0.82
N GLY A 79 -18.08 17.03 -1.58
CA GLY A 79 -19.50 16.78 -1.29
C GLY A 79 -19.67 15.51 -0.46
N ILE A 80 -20.36 15.59 0.69
CA ILE A 80 -20.61 14.47 1.60
C ILE A 80 -21.94 14.72 2.33
N ASP A 81 -22.82 13.74 2.43
CA ASP A 81 -23.96 13.79 3.38
C ASP A 81 -23.45 13.67 4.83
N LEU A 82 -23.36 14.81 5.53
CA LEU A 82 -22.84 14.90 6.90
C LEU A 82 -23.94 14.79 7.96
N ASN A 83 -25.17 15.15 7.63
CA ASN A 83 -26.28 15.24 8.57
C ASN A 83 -27.28 14.06 8.45
N GLY A 84 -27.10 13.19 7.45
CA GLY A 84 -27.90 12.00 7.19
C GLY A 84 -29.23 12.28 6.47
N ASP A 85 -29.34 13.39 5.73
CA ASP A 85 -30.55 13.77 5.00
C ASP A 85 -30.61 13.28 3.55
N ASN A 86 -29.58 12.54 3.11
CA ASN A 86 -29.35 12.03 1.75
C ASN A 86 -29.08 13.11 0.69
N LEU A 87 -28.74 14.33 1.12
CA LEU A 87 -28.25 15.39 0.25
C LEU A 87 -26.78 15.63 0.55
N ASP A 88 -25.99 15.88 -0.49
CA ASP A 88 -24.58 16.20 -0.29
C ASP A 88 -24.45 17.58 0.35
N ASP A 89 -23.76 17.65 1.49
CA ASP A 89 -23.27 18.88 2.08
C ASP A 89 -21.89 19.21 1.51
N GLU A 90 -21.46 20.47 1.62
CA GLU A 90 -20.18 20.92 1.08
C GLU A 90 -19.16 21.19 2.20
N ILE A 91 -17.99 20.55 2.08
CA ILE A 91 -16.85 20.75 2.96
C ILE A 91 -15.74 21.45 2.19
N LEU A 92 -15.26 22.59 2.71
CA LEU A 92 -14.12 23.31 2.15
C LEU A 92 -12.92 23.23 3.07
N ILE A 93 -11.75 23.00 2.48
CA ILE A 93 -10.47 23.21 3.13
C ILE A 93 -9.93 24.55 2.66
N THR A 94 -9.77 25.46 3.61
CA THR A 94 -9.28 26.81 3.34
C THR A 94 -8.05 27.14 4.17
N LYS A 95 -7.28 28.11 3.69
CA LYS A 95 -6.21 28.75 4.47
C LYS A 95 -6.50 30.23 4.59
N LYS A 96 -6.42 30.76 5.82
CA LYS A 96 -6.54 32.20 6.09
C LYS A 96 -5.18 32.86 6.19
N LEU A 97 -5.08 34.11 5.77
CA LEU A 97 -3.84 34.89 5.93
C LEU A 97 -3.43 35.08 7.40
N SER A 98 -4.40 35.04 8.31
CA SER A 98 -4.22 35.24 9.75
C SER A 98 -3.84 33.98 10.52
N SER A 99 -3.88 32.79 9.90
CA SER A 99 -3.66 31.51 10.56
C SER A 99 -2.65 30.66 9.79
N PRO A 100 -1.64 30.09 10.47
CA PRO A 100 -0.75 29.11 9.82
C PRO A 100 -1.49 27.79 9.52
N ASN A 101 -2.56 27.49 10.26
CA ASN A 101 -3.30 26.24 10.19
C ASN A 101 -4.42 26.29 9.16
N LEU A 102 -4.74 25.11 8.64
CA LEU A 102 -5.89 24.87 7.77
C LEU A 102 -7.20 25.00 8.55
N ILE A 103 -8.26 25.38 7.84
CA ILE A 103 -9.59 25.55 8.39
C ILE A 103 -10.56 24.74 7.55
N ILE A 104 -11.37 23.92 8.21
CA ILE A 104 -12.49 23.23 7.58
C ILE A 104 -13.71 24.13 7.70
N VAL A 105 -14.34 24.45 6.57
CA VAL A 105 -15.61 25.17 6.51
C VAL A 105 -16.67 24.18 6.10
N ILE A 106 -17.77 24.14 6.85
CA ILE A 106 -18.90 23.25 6.58
C ILE A 106 -20.07 24.09 6.11
N GLY A 107 -20.65 23.71 4.97
CA GLY A 107 -21.93 24.24 4.53
C GLY A 107 -22.94 23.14 4.28
N ILE A 108 -24.13 23.34 4.82
CA ILE A 108 -25.25 22.41 4.70
C ILE A 108 -26.14 22.84 3.55
N TYR A 109 -26.60 21.89 2.74
CA TYR A 109 -27.56 22.19 1.69
C TYR A 109 -28.93 22.49 2.30
N ASN A 110 -29.44 23.71 2.12
CA ASN A 110 -30.77 24.08 2.59
C ASN A 110 -31.80 23.92 1.48
N MET A 111 -32.70 22.94 1.63
CA MET A 111 -33.74 22.63 0.65
C MET A 111 -34.74 23.79 0.43
N ALA A 112 -35.03 24.57 1.48
CA ALA A 112 -35.98 25.68 1.39
C ALA A 112 -35.42 26.85 0.57
N SER A 113 -34.13 27.17 0.74
CA SER A 113 -33.46 28.23 -0.02
C SER A 113 -32.76 27.74 -1.29
N LYS A 114 -32.67 26.42 -1.51
CA LYS A 114 -31.91 25.75 -2.59
C LYS A 114 -30.45 26.22 -2.70
N MET A 115 -29.82 26.51 -1.57
CA MET A 115 -28.45 27.03 -1.50
C MET A 115 -27.69 26.38 -0.36
N TYR A 116 -26.37 26.27 -0.51
CA TYR A 116 -25.48 25.91 0.58
C TYR A 116 -25.36 27.06 1.57
N VAL A 117 -25.54 26.75 2.85
CA VAL A 117 -25.41 27.72 3.93
C VAL A 117 -24.21 27.33 4.78
N ARG A 118 -23.24 28.24 4.92
CA ARG A 118 -22.12 28.07 5.84
C ARG A 118 -22.63 27.99 7.27
N VAL A 119 -22.39 26.87 7.95
CA VAL A 119 -22.91 26.61 9.31
C VAL A 119 -21.83 26.55 10.38
N ALA A 120 -20.60 26.17 10.03
CA ALA A 120 -19.52 26.03 11.00
C ALA A 120 -18.12 26.16 10.39
N GLU A 121 -17.17 26.41 11.29
CA GLU A 121 -15.73 26.41 11.01
C GLU A 121 -15.03 25.56 12.06
N ILE A 122 -14.14 24.66 11.62
CA ILE A 122 -13.25 23.89 12.49
C ILE A 122 -11.84 24.42 12.26
N GLN A 123 -11.28 25.06 13.29
CA GLN A 123 -9.87 25.43 13.28
C GLN A 123 -9.04 24.18 13.58
N THR A 124 -8.22 23.76 12.61
CA THR A 124 -7.37 22.59 12.77
C THR A 124 -6.03 22.96 13.42
N GLU A 125 -5.29 21.94 13.82
CA GLU A 125 -3.88 22.06 14.24
C GLU A 125 -2.91 21.71 13.11
N VAL A 126 -3.43 21.31 11.95
CA VAL A 126 -2.64 20.91 10.79
C VAL A 126 -2.35 22.15 9.95
N SER A 127 -1.08 22.39 9.68
CA SER A 127 -0.58 23.51 8.87
C SER A 127 -0.22 23.08 7.44
N GLN A 128 0.10 21.80 7.25
CA GLN A 128 0.62 21.23 6.01
C GLN A 128 -0.51 20.59 5.17
N PHE A 129 -0.99 21.30 4.14
CA PHE A 129 -2.06 20.82 3.26
C PHE A 129 -1.76 19.46 2.61
N ARG A 130 -0.51 19.22 2.18
CA ARG A 130 -0.12 17.94 1.55
C ARG A 130 -0.18 16.75 2.51
N SER A 131 -0.15 16.99 3.81
CA SER A 131 -0.33 15.96 4.83
C SER A 131 -1.78 15.80 5.28
N PHE A 132 -2.64 16.74 4.89
CA PHE A 132 -4.01 16.84 5.38
C PHE A 132 -4.92 15.92 4.57
N SER A 133 -5.69 15.10 5.27
CA SER A 133 -6.70 14.22 4.70
C SER A 133 -8.00 14.38 5.48
N TYR A 134 -9.12 14.33 4.78
CA TYR A 134 -10.45 14.44 5.37
C TYR A 134 -11.46 13.65 4.56
N ASN A 135 -12.47 13.09 5.24
CA ASN A 135 -13.54 12.31 4.61
C ASN A 135 -14.75 12.15 5.53
N GLY A 136 -15.85 11.63 4.98
CA GLY A 136 -17.05 11.24 5.69
C GLY A 136 -17.12 9.72 5.80
N VAL A 137 -17.01 9.18 7.01
CA VAL A 137 -16.98 7.73 7.24
C VAL A 137 -17.88 7.37 8.41
N ASP A 138 -18.66 6.29 8.28
CA ASP A 138 -19.28 5.66 9.46
C ASP A 138 -18.22 4.87 10.24
N VAL A 139 -17.55 5.57 11.14
CA VAL A 139 -16.55 4.98 12.04
C VAL A 139 -17.18 4.24 13.22
N THR A 140 -18.43 4.53 13.58
CA THR A 140 -19.07 3.94 14.77
C THR A 140 -19.85 2.67 14.45
N GLY A 141 -20.20 2.43 13.18
CA GLY A 141 -21.08 1.35 12.74
C GLY A 141 -22.56 1.63 13.04
N GLU A 142 -22.94 2.88 13.22
CA GLU A 142 -24.30 3.29 13.60
C GLU A 142 -25.14 3.81 12.42
N HIS A 143 -24.69 3.56 11.18
CA HIS A 143 -25.22 4.12 9.94
C HIS A 143 -25.18 5.65 9.93
N ARG A 144 -24.09 6.21 10.46
CA ARG A 144 -23.91 7.66 10.63
C ARG A 144 -22.55 8.12 10.14
N THR A 145 -22.56 9.02 9.18
CA THR A 145 -21.34 9.65 8.68
C THR A 145 -20.72 10.56 9.73
N ALA A 146 -19.46 10.30 10.10
CA ALA A 146 -18.63 11.23 10.85
C ALA A 146 -17.68 11.96 9.90
N LEU A 147 -17.51 13.27 10.10
CA LEU A 147 -16.40 14.00 9.51
C LEU A 147 -15.12 13.60 10.24
N VAL A 148 -14.21 12.96 9.53
CA VAL A 148 -12.90 12.57 10.01
C VAL A 148 -11.86 13.41 9.28
N TYR A 149 -10.91 13.98 10.02
CA TYR A 149 -9.72 14.55 9.42
C TYR A 149 -8.46 14.12 10.16
N GLN A 150 -7.36 14.06 9.42
CA GLN A 150 -6.03 13.76 9.95
C GLN A 150 -4.94 14.56 9.22
N GLY A 151 -3.79 14.72 9.87
CA GLY A 151 -2.60 15.31 9.26
C GLY A 151 -1.51 15.59 10.29
N PHE A 152 -0.51 16.38 9.90
CA PHE A 152 0.64 16.67 10.74
C PHE A 152 0.74 18.16 11.09
N THR A 153 1.05 18.44 12.35
CA THR A 153 1.42 19.79 12.81
C THR A 153 2.81 20.19 12.29
N ASP A 154 3.18 21.47 12.41
CA ASP A 154 4.53 21.95 12.06
C ASP A 154 5.66 21.24 12.82
N ASN A 155 5.37 20.72 14.02
CA ASN A 155 6.35 19.99 14.84
C ASN A 155 6.39 18.49 14.53
N GLY A 156 5.69 18.03 13.50
CA GLY A 156 5.64 16.61 13.11
C GLY A 156 4.73 15.73 13.96
N ASN A 157 3.94 16.31 14.89
CA ASN A 157 2.94 15.53 15.62
C ASN A 157 1.76 15.19 14.70
N SER A 158 1.33 13.93 14.72
CA SER A 158 0.09 13.47 14.08
C SER A 158 -1.12 13.97 14.86
N VAL A 159 -2.15 14.40 14.13
CA VAL A 159 -3.45 14.78 14.66
C VAL A 159 -4.53 14.02 13.89
N LEU A 160 -5.51 13.47 14.62
CA LEU A 160 -6.73 12.94 14.04
C LEU A 160 -7.91 13.41 14.90
N GLN A 161 -8.94 13.98 14.26
CA GLN A 161 -10.17 14.35 14.96
C GLN A 161 -11.39 13.88 14.18
N MET A 162 -12.47 13.65 14.92
CA MET A 162 -13.71 13.11 14.41
C MET A 162 -14.89 13.90 14.97
N TYR A 163 -15.85 14.21 14.10
CA TYR A 163 -17.04 14.99 14.45
C TYR A 163 -18.29 14.35 13.88
N PHE A 164 -19.35 14.29 14.70
CA PHE A 164 -20.71 14.18 14.16
C PHE A 164 -21.26 15.58 13.89
N CYS A 165 -21.83 15.73 12.71
CA CYS A 165 -22.58 16.89 12.28
C CYS A 165 -24.06 16.57 12.47
N ASN A 166 -24.80 17.39 13.21
CA ASN A 166 -26.23 17.16 13.46
C ASN A 166 -27.03 18.40 13.12
N GLY A 167 -28.24 18.19 12.61
CA GLY A 167 -29.17 19.27 12.27
C GLY A 167 -28.95 19.86 10.88
N GLY A 168 -29.88 20.70 10.47
CA GLY A 168 -29.81 21.45 9.21
C GLY A 168 -29.22 22.85 9.43
N ALA A 169 -29.36 23.71 8.42
CA ALA A 169 -28.77 25.06 8.42
C ALA A 169 -29.13 25.93 9.65
N GLU A 170 -30.31 25.76 10.26
CA GLU A 170 -30.80 26.60 11.36
C GLU A 170 -30.43 26.08 12.77
N ASN A 171 -30.18 24.78 12.90
CA ASN A 171 -29.95 24.11 14.19
C ASN A 171 -28.70 23.23 14.17
N PHE A 172 -27.74 23.58 13.33
CA PHE A 172 -26.50 22.84 13.15
C PHE A 172 -25.70 22.77 14.45
N SER A 173 -25.16 21.59 14.73
CA SER A 173 -24.25 21.36 15.86
C SER A 173 -23.14 20.38 15.51
N LEU A 174 -21.95 20.69 15.99
CA LEU A 174 -20.78 19.82 15.92
C LEU A 174 -20.57 19.12 17.26
N GLN A 175 -20.61 17.80 17.23
CA GLN A 175 -20.22 16.98 18.36
C GLN A 175 -18.85 16.36 18.07
N LYS A 176 -17.82 16.78 18.81
CA LYS A 176 -16.52 16.12 18.76
C LYS A 176 -16.63 14.74 19.39
N ILE A 177 -16.35 13.69 18.62
CA ILE A 177 -16.42 12.30 19.05
C ILE A 177 -15.05 11.64 19.21
N GLY A 178 -14.00 12.23 18.61
CA GLY A 178 -12.62 11.78 18.74
C GLY A 178 -11.64 12.95 18.66
N ASP A 179 -10.61 12.93 19.50
CA ASP A 179 -9.56 13.96 19.56
C ASP A 179 -8.23 13.30 19.93
N PHE A 180 -7.41 12.99 18.93
CA PHE A 180 -6.21 12.19 19.08
C PHE A 180 -4.99 12.97 18.60
N LYS A 181 -3.92 12.89 19.38
CA LYS A 181 -2.63 13.52 19.10
C LYS A 181 -1.50 12.60 19.48
N SER A 182 -0.43 12.60 18.68
CA SER A 182 0.74 11.80 18.98
C SER A 182 2.02 12.35 18.33
N ASP A 183 3.16 12.06 18.94
CA ASP A 183 4.49 12.25 18.35
C ASP A 183 4.89 11.10 17.39
N GLY A 184 4.06 10.05 17.31
CA GLY A 184 4.13 8.95 16.35
C GLY A 184 2.98 9.02 15.34
N THR A 185 2.35 7.88 15.04
CA THR A 185 1.28 7.74 14.02
C THR A 185 -0.08 7.48 14.64
N ILE A 186 -1.14 7.88 13.92
CA ILE A 186 -2.53 7.62 14.28
C ILE A 186 -3.22 7.03 13.04
N PHE A 187 -4.14 6.08 13.23
CA PHE A 187 -4.96 5.52 12.16
C PHE A 187 -6.23 4.89 12.71
N ILE A 188 -7.18 4.67 11.81
CA ILE A 188 -8.45 3.99 12.05
C ILE A 188 -8.31 2.59 11.46
N GLU A 189 -8.52 1.56 12.26
CA GLU A 189 -8.53 0.17 11.77
C GLU A 189 -9.92 -0.16 11.23
N GLN A 190 -10.01 -0.34 9.91
CA GLN A 190 -11.27 -0.64 9.24
C GLN A 190 -11.36 -2.14 8.98
N TYR A 191 -12.57 -2.68 9.11
CA TYR A 191 -12.86 -4.07 8.79
C TYR A 191 -14.05 -4.14 7.84
N ASN A 192 -14.14 -5.23 7.08
CA ASN A 192 -15.32 -5.50 6.27
C ASN A 192 -16.59 -5.53 7.14
N ARG A 193 -17.59 -4.76 6.72
CA ARG A 193 -18.92 -4.75 7.30
C ARG A 193 -19.66 -6.03 6.93
N THR A 194 -20.62 -6.44 7.75
CA THR A 194 -21.44 -7.64 7.48
C THR A 194 -22.57 -7.33 6.49
N ASP A 195 -23.04 -8.33 5.75
CA ASP A 195 -24.20 -8.17 4.84
C ASP A 195 -25.45 -7.63 5.56
N THR A 196 -25.61 -7.98 6.83
CA THR A 196 -26.72 -7.49 7.68
C THR A 196 -26.58 -6.01 8.03
N TYR A 197 -25.34 -5.51 8.16
CA TYR A 197 -25.08 -4.09 8.31
C TYR A 197 -25.38 -3.37 6.99
N GLU A 198 -24.84 -3.85 5.86
CA GLU A 198 -25.06 -3.21 4.54
C GLU A 198 -26.55 -3.11 4.18
N SER A 199 -27.33 -4.11 4.59
CA SER A 199 -28.78 -4.11 4.42
C SER A 199 -29.55 -3.29 5.48
N SER A 200 -28.84 -2.53 6.33
CA SER A 200 -29.39 -1.73 7.43
C SER A 200 -30.22 -2.52 8.46
N TYR A 201 -30.02 -3.83 8.58
CA TYR A 201 -30.72 -4.68 9.55
C TYR A 201 -30.05 -4.71 10.93
N SER A 202 -28.75 -4.42 11.00
CA SER A 202 -28.00 -4.37 12.26
C SER A 202 -26.99 -3.23 12.29
N ALA A 203 -26.65 -2.77 13.49
CA ALA A 203 -25.44 -1.98 13.68
C ALA A 203 -24.19 -2.82 13.37
N GLY A 204 -23.12 -2.14 12.98
CA GLY A 204 -21.81 -2.74 12.73
C GLY A 204 -20.89 -2.56 13.93
N LYS A 205 -19.73 -3.19 13.89
CA LYS A 205 -18.66 -2.91 14.88
C LYS A 205 -18.05 -1.54 14.63
N SER A 206 -17.75 -0.78 15.66
CA SER A 206 -16.93 0.42 15.52
C SER A 206 -15.55 0.08 14.96
N PHE A 207 -14.96 1.04 14.25
CA PHE A 207 -13.60 0.98 13.77
C PHE A 207 -12.67 1.56 14.84
N PRO A 208 -11.82 0.75 15.50
CA PRO A 208 -10.99 1.25 16.57
C PRO A 208 -9.94 2.23 16.05
N VAL A 209 -9.61 3.22 16.89
CA VAL A 209 -8.54 4.18 16.62
C VAL A 209 -7.31 3.77 17.40
N TRP A 210 -6.20 3.65 16.70
CA TRP A 210 -4.92 3.31 17.30
C TRP A 210 -3.98 4.51 17.26
N VAL A 211 -3.43 4.81 18.44
CA VAL A 211 -2.50 5.91 18.65
C VAL A 211 -1.15 5.34 19.06
N TYR A 212 -0.14 5.48 18.21
CA TYR A 212 1.25 5.14 18.50
C TYR A 212 1.99 6.36 18.98
N SER A 213 2.52 6.33 20.20
CA SER A 213 3.34 7.39 20.77
C SER A 213 4.67 6.82 21.25
N SER A 214 5.65 7.68 21.48
CA SER A 214 6.92 7.28 22.07
C SER A 214 6.78 7.02 23.56
N ASP A 215 7.41 5.97 24.08
CA ASP A 215 7.47 5.72 25.52
C ASP A 215 8.48 6.67 26.18
N THR A 216 8.00 7.55 27.05
CA THR A 216 8.80 8.52 27.80
C THR A 216 9.12 8.06 29.22
N SER A 217 8.76 6.81 29.57
CA SER A 217 9.03 6.23 30.89
C SER A 217 10.53 6.16 31.17
N ALA A 218 10.92 6.32 32.44
CA ALA A 218 12.33 6.21 32.84
C ALA A 218 12.90 4.83 32.45
N GLY A 219 13.97 4.82 31.65
CA GLY A 219 14.62 3.59 31.15
C GLY A 219 14.09 3.08 29.80
N ALA A 220 13.10 3.74 29.20
CA ALA A 220 12.66 3.43 27.84
C ALA A 220 13.74 3.79 26.81
N SER A 221 13.90 2.94 25.80
CA SER A 221 14.80 3.22 24.67
C SER A 221 14.19 4.27 23.74
N ALA A 222 15.01 4.93 22.91
CA ALA A 222 14.53 5.95 21.96
C ALA A 222 13.52 5.42 20.91
N LEU A 223 13.46 4.09 20.70
CA LEU A 223 12.51 3.43 19.82
C LEU A 223 11.36 2.74 20.57
N SER A 224 11.29 2.88 21.90
CA SER A 224 10.18 2.33 22.66
C SER A 224 8.89 3.11 22.38
N GLN A 225 7.79 2.38 22.27
CA GLN A 225 6.51 2.92 21.85
C GLN A 225 5.38 2.47 22.79
N VAL A 226 4.35 3.31 22.90
CA VAL A 226 3.08 3.01 23.54
C VAL A 226 2.01 3.01 22.46
N GLN A 227 1.29 1.89 22.33
CA GLN A 227 0.16 1.71 21.44
C GLN A 227 -1.11 1.82 22.26
N THR A 228 -1.95 2.79 21.98
CA THR A 228 -3.22 2.98 22.69
C THR A 228 -4.38 2.74 21.74
N GLU A 229 -5.25 1.80 22.12
CA GLU A 229 -6.47 1.46 21.41
C GLU A 229 -7.62 2.27 22.00
N TYR A 230 -8.37 2.95 21.14
CA TYR A 230 -9.60 3.64 21.48
C TYR A 230 -10.76 3.04 20.70
N ASP A 231 -11.89 2.86 21.37
CA ASP A 231 -13.10 2.34 20.75
C ASP A 231 -14.31 3.21 21.08
N TRP A 232 -15.35 3.12 20.27
CA TRP A 232 -16.59 3.88 20.44
C TRP A 232 -17.35 3.41 21.68
N ASP A 233 -17.69 4.36 22.58
CA ASP A 233 -18.64 4.12 23.66
C ASP A 233 -19.97 4.84 23.33
N PRO A 234 -21.04 4.09 22.99
CA PRO A 234 -22.35 4.65 22.67
C PRO A 234 -22.96 5.47 23.82
N ASN A 235 -22.65 5.14 25.08
CA ASN A 235 -23.19 5.84 26.24
C ASN A 235 -22.47 7.18 26.44
N ALA A 236 -21.15 7.18 26.33
CA ALA A 236 -20.35 8.40 26.42
C ALA A 236 -20.43 9.26 25.16
N ARG A 237 -20.92 8.69 24.05
CA ARG A 237 -20.97 9.25 22.70
C ARG A 237 -19.62 9.83 22.25
N LYS A 238 -18.54 9.10 22.53
CA LYS A 238 -17.17 9.43 22.14
C LYS A 238 -16.31 8.18 22.14
N TYR A 239 -15.17 8.25 21.47
CA TYR A 239 -14.12 7.26 21.59
C TYR A 239 -13.47 7.33 22.98
N VAL A 240 -13.27 6.17 23.59
CA VAL A 240 -12.66 6.00 24.91
C VAL A 240 -11.52 4.99 24.82
N GLN A 241 -10.50 5.18 25.66
CA GLN A 241 -9.37 4.25 25.71
C GLN A 241 -9.85 2.89 26.23
N VAL A 242 -9.57 1.83 25.47
CA VAL A 242 -9.93 0.45 25.83
C VAL A 242 -8.71 -0.38 26.19
N ARG A 243 -7.55 -0.12 25.56
CA ARG A 243 -6.30 -0.86 25.80
C ARG A 243 -5.08 0.02 25.62
N GLU A 244 -4.02 -0.31 26.34
CA GLU A 244 -2.68 0.24 26.13
C GLU A 244 -1.65 -0.90 26.11
N ILE A 245 -0.73 -0.88 25.15
CA ILE A 245 0.37 -1.83 25.03
C ILE A 245 1.69 -1.07 24.95
N LYS A 246 2.63 -1.41 25.82
CA LYS A 246 4.02 -0.96 25.71
C LYS A 246 4.82 -1.91 24.84
N VAL A 247 5.48 -1.36 23.84
CA VAL A 247 6.42 -2.07 22.97
C VAL A 247 7.82 -1.56 23.24
N THR A 248 8.65 -2.41 23.83
CA THR A 248 10.04 -2.09 24.11
C THR A 248 10.84 -2.06 22.81
N GLY A 249 11.39 -0.89 22.48
CA GLY A 249 12.29 -0.74 21.34
C GLY A 249 13.67 -1.29 21.67
N ARG A 250 14.39 -1.79 20.67
CA ARG A 250 15.77 -2.26 20.84
C ARG A 250 16.68 -1.09 21.22
N ASN A 251 17.63 -1.35 22.12
CA ASN A 251 18.68 -0.40 22.45
C ASN A 251 19.70 -0.35 21.30
N LEU A 252 19.49 0.59 20.39
CA LEU A 252 20.46 0.91 19.35
C LEU A 252 21.63 1.72 19.92
N ALA A 253 22.80 1.57 19.31
CA ALA A 253 23.90 2.49 19.58
C ALA A 253 23.46 3.91 19.17
N ALA A 254 23.44 4.84 20.12
CA ALA A 254 23.00 6.24 19.90
C ALA A 254 23.66 6.91 18.69
N LYS A 255 24.90 6.48 18.35
CA LYS A 255 25.65 6.95 17.19
C LYS A 255 25.01 6.58 15.84
N GLU A 256 24.39 5.40 15.72
CA GLU A 256 23.75 4.99 14.46
C GLU A 256 22.37 5.64 14.31
N LEU A 257 21.62 5.75 15.41
CA LEU A 257 20.33 6.44 15.41
C LEU A 257 20.48 7.94 15.09
N ALA A 258 21.51 8.58 15.65
CA ALA A 258 21.81 10.00 15.37
C ALA A 258 22.16 10.27 13.91
N LYS A 259 22.67 9.27 13.16
CA LYS A 259 22.92 9.42 11.72
C LYS A 259 21.65 9.39 10.89
N ILE A 260 20.56 8.82 11.40
CA ILE A 260 19.26 8.73 10.70
C ILE A 260 18.35 9.88 11.14
N GLN A 261 18.46 10.28 12.42
CA GLN A 261 17.59 11.24 13.08
C GLN A 261 18.28 12.61 13.29
N ASP A 262 19.07 13.07 12.32
CA ASP A 262 19.64 14.43 12.35
C ASP A 262 18.59 15.55 12.18
N GLY A 263 17.33 15.16 11.98
CA GLY A 263 16.18 16.05 11.83
C GLY A 263 15.92 16.49 10.39
N THR A 264 16.61 15.92 9.39
CA THR A 264 16.41 16.29 7.98
C THR A 264 15.75 15.19 7.16
N VAL A 265 14.84 15.59 6.26
CA VAL A 265 14.17 14.67 5.34
C VAL A 265 15.18 13.91 4.48
N LYS A 266 16.22 14.59 4.01
CA LYS A 266 17.27 14.02 3.15
C LYS A 266 17.98 12.85 3.83
N THR A 267 18.36 13.00 5.10
CA THR A 267 19.07 11.96 5.83
C THR A 267 18.17 10.73 6.06
N PHE A 268 16.91 10.93 6.44
CA PHE A 268 15.97 9.82 6.59
C PHE A 268 15.64 9.16 5.24
N ALA A 269 15.48 9.94 4.18
CA ALA A 269 15.22 9.41 2.84
C ALA A 269 16.40 8.59 2.30
N ASN A 270 17.64 9.06 2.50
CA ASN A 270 18.85 8.28 2.20
C ASN A 270 18.93 6.98 3.02
N TYR A 271 18.43 7.00 4.26
CA TYR A 271 18.30 5.78 5.06
C TYR A 271 17.27 4.81 4.46
N LEU A 272 16.16 5.31 3.94
CA LEU A 272 15.16 4.48 3.27
C LEU A 272 15.62 3.96 1.91
N ASP A 273 16.49 4.69 1.20
CA ASP A 273 16.96 4.35 -0.14
C ASP A 273 17.42 2.87 -0.24
N GLY A 274 16.84 2.12 -1.17
CA GLY A 274 17.08 0.70 -1.37
C GLY A 274 15.83 -0.19 -1.23
N LEU A 275 16.06 -1.51 -1.32
CA LEU A 275 15.00 -2.53 -1.34
C LEU A 275 14.64 -2.99 0.08
N TRP A 276 13.34 -3.07 0.35
CA TRP A 276 12.77 -3.54 1.60
C TRP A 276 11.81 -4.69 1.33
N TYR A 277 11.79 -5.70 2.20
CA TYR A 277 10.86 -6.82 2.09
C TYR A 277 10.00 -6.94 3.34
N GLN A 278 8.72 -7.26 3.16
CA GLN A 278 7.78 -7.44 4.27
C GLN A 278 8.09 -8.75 5.00
N THR A 279 8.21 -8.70 6.33
CA THR A 279 8.64 -9.87 7.13
C THR A 279 7.49 -10.69 7.70
N ALA A 280 6.25 -10.25 7.56
CA ALA A 280 5.07 -10.89 8.16
C ALA A 280 3.86 -10.78 7.21
N ASN A 281 3.66 -11.81 6.38
CA ASN A 281 2.56 -11.89 5.42
C ASN A 281 1.75 -13.17 5.67
N GLU A 282 0.44 -13.03 5.90
CA GLU A 282 -0.45 -14.17 6.17
C GLU A 282 -0.73 -15.01 4.92
N ASP A 283 -0.70 -14.37 3.74
CA ASP A 283 -0.98 -14.99 2.44
C ASP A 283 0.25 -15.61 1.77
N ARG A 284 1.42 -15.58 2.44
CA ARG A 284 2.72 -16.09 1.95
C ARG A 284 3.21 -15.45 0.65
N LYS A 285 2.58 -14.37 0.18
CA LYS A 285 3.06 -13.61 -0.98
C LYS A 285 4.23 -12.74 -0.58
N MET A 286 5.20 -12.60 -1.48
CA MET A 286 6.36 -11.74 -1.23
C MET A 286 6.04 -10.33 -1.68
N ARG A 287 6.23 -9.37 -0.77
CA ARG A 287 6.01 -7.96 -1.04
C ARG A 287 7.27 -7.17 -0.78
N TYR A 288 7.67 -6.40 -1.79
CA TYR A 288 8.85 -5.55 -1.74
C TYR A 288 8.48 -4.10 -1.96
N ILE A 289 9.21 -3.21 -1.30
CA ILE A 289 9.16 -1.77 -1.55
C ILE A 289 10.58 -1.29 -1.81
N TYR A 290 10.79 -0.67 -2.97
CA TYR A 290 12.04 -0.01 -3.31
C TYR A 290 11.86 1.50 -3.20
N PHE A 291 12.64 2.14 -2.35
CA PHE A 291 12.73 3.59 -2.29
C PHE A 291 13.91 4.03 -3.15
N ASP A 292 13.63 4.81 -4.19
CA ASP A 292 14.65 5.50 -4.99
C ASP A 292 14.54 6.99 -4.73
N TYR A 293 15.33 7.48 -3.77
CA TYR A 293 15.27 8.90 -3.43
C TYR A 293 15.90 9.78 -4.52
N ALA A 294 16.87 9.25 -5.27
CA ALA A 294 17.54 10.00 -6.35
C ALA A 294 16.61 10.26 -7.53
N SER A 295 15.81 9.25 -7.90
CA SER A 295 14.79 9.36 -8.95
C SER A 295 13.45 9.92 -8.45
N SER A 296 13.31 10.12 -7.12
CA SER A 296 12.04 10.48 -6.47
C SER A 296 10.94 9.47 -6.80
N GLU A 297 11.23 8.18 -6.68
CA GLU A 297 10.31 7.09 -6.97
C GLU A 297 10.17 6.13 -5.78
N VAL A 298 8.98 5.54 -5.69
CA VAL A 298 8.69 4.45 -4.77
C VAL A 298 8.03 3.34 -5.57
N ILE A 299 8.67 2.18 -5.59
CA ILE A 299 8.25 1.03 -6.39
C ILE A 299 7.73 -0.05 -5.44
N PHE A 300 6.49 -0.47 -5.66
CA PHE A 300 5.85 -1.55 -4.95
C PHE A 300 5.87 -2.79 -5.85
N LEU A 301 6.36 -3.91 -5.33
CA LEU A 301 6.40 -5.18 -6.05
C LEU A 301 5.69 -6.27 -5.25
N GLU A 302 4.71 -6.91 -5.88
CA GLU A 302 4.02 -8.10 -5.36
C GLU A 302 3.96 -9.15 -6.46
N ASP A 303 4.57 -10.31 -6.22
CA ASP A 303 4.70 -11.39 -7.22
C ASP A 303 5.21 -10.85 -8.57
N ASP A 304 4.38 -10.88 -9.62
CA ASP A 304 4.69 -10.38 -10.97
C ASP A 304 4.17 -8.96 -11.25
N SER A 305 3.55 -8.32 -10.25
CA SER A 305 2.96 -6.97 -10.39
C SER A 305 3.90 -5.90 -9.84
N GLN A 306 3.97 -4.78 -10.57
CA GLN A 306 4.77 -3.61 -10.21
C GLN A 306 3.92 -2.34 -10.29
N GLU A 307 3.92 -1.56 -9.21
CA GLU A 307 3.35 -0.21 -9.20
C GLU A 307 4.47 0.81 -8.93
N VAL A 308 4.55 1.86 -9.74
CA VAL A 308 5.54 2.93 -9.58
C VAL A 308 4.83 4.23 -9.22
N TYR A 309 5.30 4.87 -8.15
CA TYR A 309 4.80 6.14 -7.68
C TYR A 309 5.91 7.18 -7.61
N THR A 310 5.62 8.41 -8.01
CA THR A 310 6.47 9.57 -7.77
C THR A 310 6.37 10.01 -6.32
N TRP A 311 7.51 10.17 -5.65
CA TRP A 311 7.66 10.75 -4.33
C TRP A 311 7.45 12.27 -4.40
N LEU A 312 6.35 12.78 -3.84
CA LEU A 312 6.00 14.20 -3.93
C LEU A 312 6.55 15.01 -2.76
N THR A 313 6.27 14.58 -1.54
CA THR A 313 6.64 15.32 -0.32
C THR A 313 6.82 14.41 0.88
N SER A 314 7.58 14.90 1.86
CA SER A 314 7.84 14.21 3.11
C SER A 314 7.70 15.11 4.33
N THR A 315 7.22 14.54 5.42
CA THR A 315 7.14 15.20 6.73
C THR A 315 7.76 14.28 7.77
N LEU A 316 8.74 14.77 8.52
CA LEU A 316 9.34 13.99 9.61
C LEU A 316 8.43 14.02 10.85
N TYR A 317 8.42 12.90 11.57
CA TYR A 317 7.95 12.79 12.94
C TYR A 317 8.99 12.04 13.76
N LYS A 318 8.80 11.95 15.08
CA LYS A 318 9.89 11.66 16.04
C LYS A 318 10.81 10.50 15.66
N ASN A 319 10.26 9.38 15.21
CA ASN A 319 11.03 8.21 14.79
C ASN A 319 10.68 7.74 13.38
N GLY A 320 10.21 8.63 12.52
CA GLY A 320 9.80 8.22 11.18
C GLY A 320 9.58 9.35 10.19
N ILE A 321 9.15 8.96 9.01
CA ILE A 321 8.84 9.87 7.91
C ILE A 321 7.49 9.52 7.33
N TYR A 322 6.69 10.54 7.07
CA TYR A 322 5.46 10.46 6.32
C TYR A 322 5.72 10.84 4.88
N LEU A 323 5.20 10.06 3.94
CA LEU A 323 5.45 10.18 2.50
C LEU A 323 4.13 10.31 1.77
N SER A 324 4.06 11.28 0.85
CA SER A 324 2.96 11.39 -0.11
C SER A 324 3.49 11.08 -1.50
N THR A 325 2.80 10.19 -2.21
CA THR A 325 3.18 9.76 -3.55
C THR A 325 2.00 9.83 -4.51
N ALA A 326 2.29 9.84 -5.81
CA ALA A 326 1.30 9.76 -6.87
C ALA A 326 1.71 8.71 -7.91
N ASN A 327 0.77 7.89 -8.34
CA ASN A 327 1.02 6.84 -9.33
C ASN A 327 1.40 7.47 -10.68
N ILE A 328 2.40 6.90 -11.37
CA ILE A 328 2.86 7.44 -12.66
C ILE A 328 1.89 7.10 -13.80
N SER A 329 1.17 5.97 -13.69
CA SER A 329 0.29 5.45 -14.74
C SER A 329 -1.16 5.88 -14.58
N ILE A 330 -1.62 6.16 -13.36
CA ILE A 330 -3.00 6.49 -13.03
C ILE A 330 -3.05 7.88 -12.41
N GLU A 331 -3.52 8.84 -13.21
CA GLU A 331 -3.77 10.21 -12.79
C GLU A 331 -4.80 10.23 -11.64
N ASN A 332 -4.48 10.94 -10.55
CA ASN A 332 -5.25 11.00 -9.30
C ASN A 332 -5.20 9.78 -8.37
N LEU A 333 -4.41 8.73 -8.68
CA LEU A 333 -4.13 7.67 -7.72
C LEU A 333 -2.95 8.06 -6.84
N GLY A 334 -3.24 8.71 -5.71
CA GLY A 334 -2.26 9.00 -4.67
C GLY A 334 -2.18 7.90 -3.62
N ARG A 335 -0.98 7.59 -3.13
CA ARG A 335 -0.79 6.78 -1.93
C ARG A 335 0.01 7.58 -0.91
N ARG A 336 -0.38 7.49 0.36
CA ARG A 336 0.38 8.07 1.46
C ARG A 336 0.83 6.95 2.36
N PHE A 337 1.97 7.09 3.03
CA PHE A 337 2.38 6.10 4.00
C PHE A 337 3.29 6.70 5.05
N ALA A 338 3.16 6.20 6.27
CA ALA A 338 4.08 6.48 7.36
C ALA A 338 5.08 5.33 7.47
N VAL A 339 6.36 5.68 7.47
CA VAL A 339 7.47 4.75 7.68
C VAL A 339 8.10 5.04 9.02
N THR A 340 7.93 4.14 9.98
CA THR A 340 8.43 4.27 11.35
C THR A 340 9.67 3.40 11.53
N LEU A 341 10.75 3.96 12.04
CA LEU A 341 11.95 3.23 12.38
C LEU A 341 11.70 2.32 13.59
N THR A 342 11.94 1.02 13.43
CA THR A 342 11.83 0.01 14.51
C THR A 342 13.17 -0.63 14.86
N ASP A 343 14.10 -0.68 13.91
CA ASP A 343 15.50 -1.08 14.11
C ASP A 343 16.40 -0.42 13.04
N ILE A 344 17.73 -0.63 13.09
CA ILE A 344 18.68 -0.07 12.10
C ILE A 344 18.47 -0.59 10.67
N ASP A 345 17.83 -1.75 10.53
CA ASP A 345 17.52 -2.37 9.25
C ASP A 345 16.04 -2.70 9.14
N GLN A 346 15.19 -2.22 10.07
CA GLN A 346 13.76 -2.52 10.09
C GLN A 346 12.94 -1.26 10.24
N VAL A 347 11.84 -1.24 9.49
CA VAL A 347 10.83 -0.20 9.55
C VAL A 347 9.45 -0.84 9.61
N ARG A 348 8.52 -0.13 10.23
CA ARG A 348 7.09 -0.39 10.09
C ARG A 348 6.55 0.55 9.03
N ILE A 349 5.89 -0.01 8.03
CA ILE A 349 5.19 0.77 7.01
C ILE A 349 3.70 0.66 7.29
N ARG A 350 3.03 1.80 7.19
CA ARG A 350 1.58 1.90 7.24
C ARG A 350 1.14 2.80 6.09
N ALA A 351 0.45 2.22 5.13
CA ALA A 351 -0.13 2.93 4.02
C ALA A 351 -1.52 3.46 4.38
N TYR A 352 -1.74 4.69 3.97
CA TYR A 352 -2.98 5.41 4.01
C TYR A 352 -3.39 5.58 2.56
N ASP A 353 -4.39 4.85 2.13
CA ASP A 353 -4.99 5.15 0.85
C ASP A 353 -5.70 6.50 0.95
N ASP A 354 -5.74 7.24 -0.16
CA ASP A 354 -6.48 8.49 -0.20
C ASP A 354 -7.96 8.14 0.06
N VAL A 355 -8.48 8.58 1.20
CA VAL A 355 -9.80 8.23 1.77
C VAL A 355 -10.97 8.65 0.85
N ARG A 356 -10.69 9.23 -0.32
CA ARG A 356 -11.65 9.48 -1.40
C ARG A 356 -12.15 8.20 -2.09
N MET A 357 -11.52 7.05 -1.84
CA MET A 357 -12.02 5.74 -2.30
C MET A 357 -12.44 4.88 -1.10
N HIS A 358 -13.59 4.21 -1.23
CA HIS A 358 -13.95 3.09 -0.35
C HIS A 358 -12.96 1.95 -0.61
N ILE A 359 -11.94 1.80 0.22
CA ILE A 359 -10.99 0.68 0.14
C ILE A 359 -11.23 -0.21 1.36
N GLY A 360 -12.10 -1.21 1.18
CA GLY A 360 -12.32 -2.32 2.10
C GLY A 360 -11.31 -3.47 1.93
N ALA A 361 -10.13 -3.18 1.35
CA ALA A 361 -9.04 -4.14 1.27
C ALA A 361 -8.07 -3.85 2.42
N ASP A 362 -7.69 -4.88 3.18
CA ASP A 362 -6.52 -4.81 4.04
C ASP A 362 -5.38 -4.18 3.22
N ASN A 363 -4.77 -3.11 3.73
CA ASN A 363 -3.69 -2.47 3.00
C ASN A 363 -2.51 -3.45 2.96
N LEU A 364 -2.32 -4.10 1.81
CA LEU A 364 -1.34 -5.16 1.59
C LEU A 364 0.09 -4.70 1.98
N TRP A 365 0.33 -3.39 1.98
CA TRP A 365 1.62 -2.78 2.28
C TRP A 365 1.82 -2.41 3.76
N ASP A 366 0.82 -2.64 4.62
CA ASP A 366 0.95 -2.45 6.06
C ASP A 366 1.76 -3.59 6.67
N GLY A 367 2.83 -3.28 7.40
CA GLY A 367 3.58 -4.32 8.08
C GLY A 367 4.97 -3.94 8.58
N GLN A 368 5.69 -4.95 9.05
CA GLN A 368 7.13 -4.84 9.32
C GLN A 368 7.91 -5.14 8.04
N TYR A 369 8.90 -4.32 7.75
CA TYR A 369 9.79 -4.43 6.61
C TYR A 369 11.23 -4.46 7.09
N LYS A 370 12.07 -5.21 6.37
CA LYS A 370 13.50 -5.26 6.62
C LYS A 370 14.29 -4.85 5.38
N LYS A 371 15.31 -4.03 5.57
CA LYS A 371 16.18 -3.50 4.50
C LYS A 371 17.06 -4.62 3.98
N LEU A 372 17.09 -4.76 2.66
CA LEU A 372 18.05 -5.60 1.98
C LEU A 372 19.37 -4.83 1.83
N THR A 373 20.18 -4.81 2.90
CA THR A 373 21.47 -4.10 2.96
C THR A 373 22.59 -4.79 2.17
N ASN A 374 22.32 -5.96 1.58
CA ASN A 374 23.26 -6.67 0.73
C ASN A 374 22.47 -7.64 -0.18
N PRO A 375 22.37 -7.41 -1.50
CA PRO A 375 21.97 -8.48 -2.42
C PRO A 375 22.96 -9.67 -2.36
N LYS A 376 24.18 -9.42 -1.85
CA LYS A 376 25.20 -10.40 -1.52
C LYS A 376 24.92 -11.27 -0.29
N ASN A 377 23.81 -11.08 0.44
CA ASN A 377 23.39 -12.11 1.40
C ASN A 377 22.64 -13.28 0.70
N PHE A 378 22.45 -13.19 -0.62
CA PHE A 378 22.32 -14.34 -1.52
C PHE A 378 23.67 -14.81 -2.13
N SER A 379 24.78 -14.13 -1.85
CA SER A 379 26.13 -14.67 -2.07
C SER A 379 26.63 -15.32 -0.79
N VAL A 380 26.26 -16.59 -0.67
CA VAL A 380 27.02 -17.68 -0.07
C VAL A 380 28.49 -17.29 0.20
N GLN A 381 28.93 -17.39 1.45
CA GLN A 381 30.33 -17.19 1.81
C GLN A 381 31.24 -18.09 0.94
N GLU A 382 32.43 -17.64 0.55
CA GLU A 382 33.37 -18.36 -0.34
C GLU A 382 33.75 -19.79 0.12
N LYS A 383 33.42 -20.20 1.35
CA LYS A 383 33.58 -21.59 1.81
C LYS A 383 32.38 -22.50 1.49
N ASP A 384 31.21 -21.92 1.26
CA ASP A 384 29.96 -22.62 1.01
C ASP A 384 29.57 -22.64 -0.49
N THR A 385 30.34 -21.97 -1.37
CA THR A 385 30.13 -21.96 -2.85
C THR A 385 30.80 -23.12 -3.58
N ALA A 386 31.70 -23.87 -2.94
CA ALA A 386 32.44 -24.95 -3.61
C ALA A 386 31.54 -26.01 -4.28
N PRO A 387 30.41 -26.44 -3.68
CA PRO A 387 29.50 -27.39 -4.32
C PRO A 387 28.80 -26.84 -5.57
N ILE A 388 28.37 -25.57 -5.56
CA ILE A 388 27.65 -24.98 -6.70
C ILE A 388 28.60 -24.64 -7.85
N GLN A 389 29.84 -24.24 -7.55
CA GLN A 389 30.86 -24.01 -8.57
C GLN A 389 31.24 -25.31 -9.30
N GLU A 390 31.35 -26.43 -8.57
CA GLU A 390 31.61 -27.76 -9.15
C GLU A 390 30.50 -28.18 -10.13
N ILE A 391 29.24 -27.89 -9.79
CA ILE A 391 28.08 -28.15 -10.64
C ILE A 391 28.07 -27.23 -11.87
N ALA A 392 28.30 -25.92 -11.69
CA ALA A 392 28.38 -24.97 -12.79
C ALA A 392 29.45 -25.38 -13.82
N THR A 393 30.64 -25.75 -13.35
CA THR A 393 31.73 -26.23 -14.21
C THR A 393 31.40 -27.54 -14.92
N ALA A 394 30.65 -28.45 -14.29
CA ALA A 394 30.20 -29.68 -14.96
C ALA A 394 29.16 -29.38 -16.05
N LEU A 395 28.19 -28.52 -15.78
CA LEU A 395 27.18 -28.12 -16.76
C LEU A 395 27.82 -27.45 -17.99
N GLU A 396 28.81 -26.59 -17.80
CA GLU A 396 29.50 -25.88 -18.90
C GLU A 396 30.46 -26.77 -19.71
N ASN A 397 31.15 -27.73 -19.07
CA ASN A 397 32.15 -28.56 -19.75
C ASN A 397 31.57 -29.78 -20.47
N THR A 398 30.31 -30.11 -20.24
CA THR A 398 29.63 -31.22 -20.91
C THR A 398 28.77 -30.68 -22.05
N SER A 399 29.03 -31.12 -23.28
CA SER A 399 28.31 -30.73 -24.49
C SER A 399 26.81 -30.98 -24.41
N MET A 400 26.44 -32.16 -23.90
CA MET A 400 25.06 -32.60 -23.84
C MET A 400 24.80 -33.50 -22.63
N TRP A 401 23.63 -33.32 -22.02
CA TRP A 401 23.12 -34.17 -20.95
C TRP A 401 21.83 -34.87 -21.39
N TYR A 402 21.68 -36.14 -21.02
CA TYR A 402 20.54 -36.96 -21.41
C TYR A 402 19.72 -37.39 -20.21
N THR A 403 18.41 -37.32 -20.35
CA THR A 403 17.46 -37.97 -19.44
C THR A 403 17.04 -39.34 -19.98
N SER A 404 16.57 -40.21 -19.09
CA SER A 404 16.09 -41.55 -19.47
C SER A 404 14.82 -41.54 -20.34
N ASP A 405 14.12 -40.41 -20.41
CA ASP A 405 12.93 -40.21 -21.23
C ASP A 405 13.21 -39.51 -22.58
N GLY A 406 14.49 -39.39 -22.96
CA GLY A 406 14.90 -38.98 -24.31
C GLY A 406 15.00 -37.47 -24.53
N ALA A 407 15.03 -36.67 -23.47
CA ALA A 407 15.31 -35.24 -23.57
C ALA A 407 16.83 -34.97 -23.52
N ASN A 408 17.27 -34.05 -24.37
CA ASN A 408 18.66 -33.60 -24.45
C ASN A 408 18.75 -32.17 -23.93
N PHE A 409 19.71 -31.93 -23.04
CA PHE A 409 19.98 -30.64 -22.42
C PHE A 409 21.37 -30.17 -22.82
N ALA A 410 21.48 -28.91 -23.24
CA ALA A 410 22.74 -28.23 -23.47
C ALA A 410 22.80 -26.95 -22.64
N PHE A 411 23.94 -26.69 -21.99
CA PHE A 411 24.16 -25.52 -21.14
C PHE A 411 25.34 -24.72 -21.68
N LYS A 412 25.20 -23.39 -21.71
CA LYS A 412 26.28 -22.49 -22.14
C LYS A 412 26.20 -21.17 -21.39
N GLY A 413 27.12 -20.96 -20.46
CA GLY A 413 27.07 -19.82 -19.54
C GLY A 413 25.78 -19.83 -18.73
N ASP A 414 25.03 -18.73 -18.79
CA ASP A 414 23.73 -18.56 -18.13
C ASP A 414 22.54 -19.03 -18.97
N THR A 415 22.77 -19.71 -20.10
CA THR A 415 21.70 -20.19 -21.00
C THR A 415 21.57 -21.70 -21.03
N TYR A 416 20.36 -22.18 -21.28
CA TYR A 416 20.08 -23.58 -21.53
C TYR A 416 19.24 -23.77 -22.80
N ALA A 417 19.36 -24.96 -23.39
CA ALA A 417 18.49 -25.45 -24.43
C ALA A 417 18.07 -26.88 -24.12
N ILE A 418 16.77 -27.17 -24.25
CA ILE A 418 16.18 -28.50 -24.12
C ILE A 418 15.63 -28.89 -25.48
N SER A 419 15.89 -30.12 -25.89
CA SER A 419 15.28 -30.70 -27.10
C SER A 419 14.75 -32.09 -26.79
N THR A 420 13.53 -32.35 -27.26
CA THR A 420 12.86 -33.65 -27.25
C THR A 420 12.37 -33.94 -28.67
N GLU A 421 11.75 -35.10 -28.91
CA GLU A 421 11.21 -35.42 -30.24
C GLU A 421 10.19 -34.38 -30.77
N ASN A 422 9.42 -33.75 -29.88
CA ASN A 422 8.30 -32.87 -30.27
C ASN A 422 8.34 -31.47 -29.65
N PHE A 423 9.35 -31.16 -28.85
CA PHE A 423 9.39 -29.93 -28.08
C PHE A 423 10.82 -29.43 -27.92
N ASN A 424 11.01 -28.14 -28.14
CA ASN A 424 12.27 -27.43 -27.91
C ASN A 424 12.01 -26.25 -26.99
N GLU A 425 12.91 -26.04 -26.04
CA GLU A 425 12.85 -24.92 -25.10
C GLU A 425 14.21 -24.26 -25.01
N THR A 426 14.22 -22.94 -24.89
CA THR A 426 15.44 -22.19 -24.55
C THR A 426 15.13 -21.18 -23.46
N GLY A 427 16.11 -20.90 -22.62
CA GLY A 427 15.94 -20.00 -21.51
C GLY A 427 17.25 -19.62 -20.85
N VAL A 428 17.14 -18.98 -19.69
CA VAL A 428 18.28 -18.68 -18.83
C VAL A 428 18.21 -19.51 -17.56
N ILE A 429 19.37 -19.92 -17.05
CA ILE A 429 19.50 -20.58 -15.76
C ILE A 429 20.06 -19.63 -14.71
N ALA A 430 19.58 -19.77 -13.48
CA ALA A 430 20.21 -19.19 -12.31
C ALA A 430 20.65 -20.30 -11.35
N LEU A 431 21.94 -20.32 -11.00
CA LEU A 431 22.51 -21.24 -10.03
C LEU A 431 22.77 -20.50 -8.72
N ALA A 432 22.29 -21.06 -7.61
CA ALA A 432 22.46 -20.48 -6.28
C ALA A 432 22.64 -21.57 -5.23
N MET A 433 23.14 -21.20 -4.05
CA MET A 433 23.13 -22.07 -2.89
C MET A 433 22.22 -21.43 -1.83
N ILE A 434 21.19 -22.15 -1.41
CA ILE A 434 20.14 -21.67 -0.50
C ILE A 434 19.96 -22.75 0.58
N ASP A 435 20.05 -22.37 1.85
CA ASP A 435 19.90 -23.29 3.00
C ASP A 435 20.82 -24.54 2.93
N GLY A 436 22.07 -24.35 2.52
CA GLY A 436 23.03 -25.46 2.38
C GLY A 436 22.83 -26.35 1.15
N LYS A 437 21.83 -26.07 0.31
CA LYS A 437 21.49 -26.85 -0.89
C LYS A 437 21.84 -26.09 -2.16
N SER A 438 22.46 -26.77 -3.11
CA SER A 438 22.65 -26.28 -4.47
C SER A 438 21.32 -26.29 -5.22
N VAL A 439 20.95 -25.16 -5.82
CA VAL A 439 19.69 -24.93 -6.51
C VAL A 439 19.95 -24.43 -7.93
N VAL A 440 19.13 -24.91 -8.87
CA VAL A 440 19.03 -24.41 -10.23
C VAL A 440 17.59 -23.94 -10.49
N GLN A 441 17.44 -22.72 -11.02
CA GLN A 441 16.19 -22.17 -11.50
C GLN A 441 16.23 -22.06 -13.02
N PHE A 442 15.15 -22.47 -13.68
CA PHE A 442 15.00 -22.40 -15.13
C PHE A 442 13.98 -21.34 -15.49
N ASN A 443 14.39 -20.34 -16.27
CA ASN A 443 13.55 -19.25 -16.74
C ASN A 443 13.40 -19.36 -18.26
N PRO A 444 12.31 -19.98 -18.75
CA PRO A 444 12.08 -20.17 -20.19
C PRO A 444 11.80 -18.84 -20.88
N LYS A 445 12.18 -18.71 -22.16
CA LYS A 445 11.84 -17.53 -22.98
C LYS A 445 10.38 -17.53 -23.44
N GLU A 446 9.75 -18.70 -23.50
CA GLU A 446 8.38 -18.89 -23.98
C GLU A 446 7.50 -19.46 -22.86
N ASN A 447 6.19 -19.21 -22.91
CA ASN A 447 5.24 -19.61 -21.87
C ASN A 447 4.99 -21.13 -21.77
N MET A 448 5.46 -21.93 -22.72
CA MET A 448 5.43 -23.39 -22.63
C MET A 448 6.78 -23.90 -22.15
N ASN A 449 6.76 -24.72 -21.09
CA ASN A 449 7.96 -25.24 -20.44
C ASN A 449 7.88 -26.76 -20.22
N TYR A 450 9.01 -27.41 -20.45
CA TYR A 450 9.30 -28.81 -20.14
C TYR A 450 9.67 -29.00 -18.66
N LEU A 451 10.26 -27.98 -18.04
CA LEU A 451 10.70 -27.98 -16.65
C LEU A 451 9.80 -27.14 -15.75
N GLY A 452 9.71 -27.52 -14.48
CA GLY A 452 9.23 -26.61 -13.42
C GLY A 452 10.25 -25.50 -13.15
N GLU A 453 9.86 -24.51 -12.34
CA GLU A 453 10.67 -23.30 -12.14
C GLU A 453 12.00 -23.58 -11.43
N SER A 454 12.04 -24.46 -10.40
CA SER A 454 13.21 -24.63 -9.53
C SER A 454 13.47 -26.08 -9.10
N TYR A 455 14.75 -26.43 -8.96
CA TYR A 455 15.23 -27.75 -8.55
C TYR A 455 16.42 -27.66 -7.60
N ILE A 456 16.49 -28.57 -6.62
CA ILE A 456 17.74 -28.90 -5.92
C ILE A 456 18.58 -29.77 -6.85
N ILE A 457 19.83 -29.38 -7.09
CA ILE A 457 20.74 -30.07 -8.01
C ILE A 457 21.94 -30.65 -7.26
N ASN A 458 22.20 -31.94 -7.42
CA ASN A 458 23.35 -32.63 -6.82
C ASN A 458 23.94 -33.68 -7.75
N PHE A 459 25.23 -33.99 -7.59
CA PHE A 459 25.79 -35.20 -8.18
C PHE A 459 25.22 -36.44 -7.52
N LYS A 460 25.03 -37.50 -8.30
CA LYS A 460 24.67 -38.81 -7.75
C LYS A 460 25.80 -39.34 -6.87
N GLU A 461 25.47 -39.81 -5.68
CA GLU A 461 26.45 -40.43 -4.79
C GLU A 461 26.49 -41.96 -4.98
N ILE A 462 27.69 -42.51 -5.16
CA ILE A 462 27.92 -43.94 -5.33
C ILE A 462 28.72 -44.48 -4.14
N PRO A 463 28.31 -45.61 -3.52
CA PRO A 463 29.06 -46.21 -2.43
C PRO A 463 30.36 -46.86 -2.93
N THR A 464 31.50 -46.32 -2.53
CA THR A 464 32.84 -46.85 -2.76
C THR A 464 33.40 -47.46 -1.47
N THR A 465 34.06 -48.63 -1.56
CA THR A 465 34.69 -49.26 -0.40
C THR A 465 36.16 -48.87 -0.29
N VAL A 466 36.53 -48.18 0.79
CA VAL A 466 37.91 -47.75 1.06
C VAL A 466 38.53 -48.62 2.14
N LYS A 467 39.77 -49.09 1.93
CA LYS A 467 40.56 -49.80 2.95
C LYS A 467 41.27 -48.80 3.87
N LEU A 468 41.01 -48.89 5.17
CA LEU A 468 41.66 -48.11 6.21
C LEU A 468 43.05 -48.67 6.53
N ARG A 469 43.93 -47.83 7.10
CA ARG A 469 45.31 -48.19 7.49
C ARG A 469 45.41 -49.37 8.46
N ASN A 470 44.32 -49.72 9.15
CA ASN A 470 44.23 -50.86 10.07
C ASN A 470 43.64 -52.13 9.43
N GLY A 471 43.48 -52.18 8.10
CA GLY A 471 42.95 -53.34 7.37
C GLY A 471 41.42 -53.45 7.34
N LYS A 472 40.69 -52.57 8.02
CA LYS A 472 39.21 -52.53 7.97
C LYS A 472 38.73 -51.81 6.71
N THR A 473 37.60 -52.23 6.15
CA THR A 473 36.93 -51.51 5.06
C THR A 473 35.88 -50.54 5.60
N LYS A 474 35.75 -49.38 4.95
CA LYS A 474 34.69 -48.39 5.22
C LYS A 474 34.02 -48.03 3.90
N THR A 475 32.69 -48.05 3.87
CA THR A 475 31.92 -47.48 2.76
C THR A 475 31.98 -45.96 2.85
N VAL A 476 32.44 -45.33 1.78
CA VAL A 476 32.49 -43.89 1.58
C VAL A 476 31.67 -43.59 0.33
N TYR A 477 30.89 -42.52 0.34
CA TYR A 477 30.11 -42.11 -0.82
C TYR A 477 30.95 -41.15 -1.66
N GLU A 478 31.19 -41.52 -2.91
CA GLU A 478 31.89 -40.68 -3.89
C GLU A 478 30.87 -40.09 -4.87
N LYS A 479 31.09 -38.83 -5.25
CA LYS A 479 30.24 -38.14 -6.23
C LYS A 479 30.53 -38.66 -7.64
N ASP A 480 29.51 -39.14 -8.32
CA ASP A 480 29.53 -39.43 -9.76
C ASP A 480 29.38 -38.13 -10.53
N LYS A 481 30.49 -37.59 -11.03
CA LYS A 481 30.51 -36.33 -11.78
C LYS A 481 29.84 -36.44 -13.15
N LYS A 482 29.44 -37.63 -13.60
CA LYS A 482 28.73 -37.86 -14.87
C LYS A 482 27.23 -37.93 -14.73
N THR A 483 26.68 -37.91 -13.50
CA THR A 483 25.24 -37.97 -13.28
C THR A 483 24.79 -36.90 -12.29
N LEU A 484 23.89 -36.02 -12.73
CA LEU A 484 23.23 -35.00 -11.91
C LEU A 484 21.79 -35.42 -11.62
N ILE A 485 21.34 -35.13 -10.41
CA ILE A 485 19.97 -35.37 -9.93
C ILE A 485 19.34 -34.01 -9.65
N LEU A 486 18.20 -33.75 -10.28
CA LEU A 486 17.39 -32.55 -10.11
C LEU A 486 16.10 -32.93 -9.40
N GLN A 487 16.01 -32.58 -8.12
CA GLN A 487 14.83 -32.79 -7.27
C GLN A 487 13.96 -31.51 -7.31
N PRO A 488 12.69 -31.58 -7.76
CA PRO A 488 11.79 -30.43 -7.74
C PRO A 488 11.72 -29.78 -6.36
N ALA A 489 11.80 -28.46 -6.33
CA ALA A 489 11.82 -27.71 -5.10
C ALA A 489 11.10 -26.37 -5.24
N VAL A 490 10.57 -25.88 -4.12
CA VAL A 490 10.05 -24.52 -3.98
C VAL A 490 11.02 -23.71 -3.14
N LEU A 491 11.37 -22.54 -3.65
CA LEU A 491 12.31 -21.63 -3.01
C LEU A 491 11.57 -20.71 -2.04
N MET A 492 12.15 -20.53 -0.85
CA MET A 492 11.73 -19.56 0.16
C MET A 492 12.94 -18.68 0.52
N ALA A 493 12.69 -17.51 1.13
CA ALA A 493 13.72 -16.51 1.42
C ALA A 493 14.94 -17.04 2.22
N ALA A 494 14.79 -18.13 2.98
CA ALA A 494 15.88 -18.77 3.72
C ALA A 494 15.81 -20.30 3.74
N ALA A 495 15.00 -20.93 2.88
CA ALA A 495 14.77 -22.37 2.91
C ALA A 495 14.48 -22.91 1.51
N VAL A 496 14.81 -24.18 1.30
CA VAL A 496 14.45 -24.92 0.08
C VAL A 496 13.72 -26.19 0.47
N ASN A 497 12.44 -26.26 0.10
CA ASN A 497 11.59 -27.40 0.37
C ASN A 497 11.43 -28.24 -0.89
N GLU A 498 11.65 -29.55 -0.75
CA GLU A 498 11.36 -30.50 -1.81
C GLU A 498 9.85 -30.57 -2.05
N THR A 499 9.46 -30.67 -3.32
CA THR A 499 8.06 -30.83 -3.70
C THR A 499 7.81 -32.20 -4.32
N SER A 500 6.54 -32.61 -4.28
CA SER A 500 6.06 -33.78 -5.00
C SER A 500 6.09 -33.48 -6.50
N GLY A 501 7.16 -33.88 -7.16
CA GLY A 501 7.34 -33.75 -8.60
C GLY A 501 8.27 -34.83 -9.14
N LYS A 502 8.39 -34.91 -10.47
CA LYS A 502 9.29 -35.85 -11.13
C LYS A 502 10.74 -35.43 -10.92
N VAL A 503 11.52 -36.31 -10.28
CA VAL A 503 12.98 -36.18 -10.18
C VAL A 503 13.58 -36.43 -11.56
N LEU A 504 14.43 -35.51 -12.02
CA LEU A 504 15.15 -35.65 -13.28
C LEU A 504 16.57 -36.14 -13.01
N VAL A 505 17.03 -37.06 -13.85
CA VAL A 505 18.40 -37.58 -13.80
C VAL A 505 19.06 -37.25 -15.12
N LEU A 506 20.06 -36.38 -15.08
CA LEU A 506 20.85 -35.96 -16.22
C LEU A 506 22.14 -36.78 -16.25
N ASN A 507 22.38 -37.49 -17.35
CA ASN A 507 23.63 -38.22 -17.57
C ASN A 507 24.44 -37.52 -18.64
N ALA A 508 25.71 -37.24 -18.35
CA ALA A 508 26.62 -36.62 -19.30
C ALA A 508 26.82 -37.53 -20.52
N GLU A 509 26.93 -36.92 -21.70
CA GLU A 509 27.41 -37.59 -22.91
C GLU A 509 28.74 -38.27 -22.61
N THR A 510 28.79 -39.59 -22.82
CA THR A 510 30.03 -40.34 -22.72
C THR A 510 30.72 -40.28 -24.08
N ASP A 511 31.88 -39.63 -24.13
CA ASP A 511 32.86 -39.78 -25.22
C ASP A 511 33.19 -41.25 -25.48
#